data_AF-A0A9P5YLT0-F1
#
_entry.id   AF-A0A9P5YLT0-F1
#
_cell.length_a   1.000
_cell.length_b   1.000
_cell.length_c   1.000
_cell.angle_alpha   90.00
_cell.angle_beta   90.00
_cell.angle_gamma   90.00
#
_symmetry.space_group_name_H-M   'P 1'
#
loop_
_entity.id
_entity.type
_entity.pdbx_description
1 polymer ?
#
loop_
_entity_poly.entity_id
_entity_poly.type
_entity_poly.pdbx_seq_one_letter_code
_entity_poly.pdbx_strand_id
1 'polypeptide(L)'
;IFISFFFKIPKRKKSVKIAAGARAAAFRRPGENSTPDDDDDEATLEEGDNFPSGPDDIAIEEEADATLEAEEEDHDEGKLVHNKRVVKTLREKAIQLMAEKGIVMDPEEERIALQIFPRVCGLGRKVHDVGHLTERFKNMVSDDPEVAGTQRTLTRRVATRWNSDLKCLDAHFFFRNIVEQLTAIESLKLRAYQLSDDQWKMSEDVNEVLLLFDEPTRIFSTAETPLIVDVIPALEEAREGLIAARDDEEHDLSNIVRIACQASILLIDKYSTFTNFDCDIYVIAIAMCPDRKMKWFKDHGRSRAQITAIEKRVIAKWNKFYATDESLRVDEEPSSLDQTVCFLFNIAHI
;
A
#
# COMPACT_ATOMS: atom_id res chain seq x y z
N ILE A 1 3.70 2.66 1.29
CA ILE A 1 4.75 3.72 1.23
C ILE A 1 4.15 5.11 1.38
N PHE A 2 3.19 5.54 0.55
CA PHE A 2 2.51 6.83 0.67
C PHE A 2 2.04 7.14 2.10
N ILE A 3 1.21 6.25 2.65
CA ILE A 3 0.61 6.37 3.98
C ILE A 3 1.66 6.43 5.11
N SER A 4 2.88 5.92 4.90
CA SER A 4 3.92 5.96 5.94
C SER A 4 4.41 7.36 6.29
N PHE A 5 4.08 8.39 5.49
CA PHE A 5 4.32 9.79 5.82
C PHE A 5 3.34 10.33 6.87
N PHE A 6 2.22 9.66 7.08
CA PHE A 6 1.10 10.10 7.92
C PHE A 6 0.88 9.20 9.15
N PHE A 7 1.80 8.26 9.37
CA PHE A 7 1.85 7.42 10.56
C PHE A 7 3.24 7.52 11.20
N LYS A 8 3.27 7.57 12.52
CA LYS A 8 4.53 7.41 13.26
C LYS A 8 4.99 5.96 13.11
N ILE A 9 6.25 5.77 12.75
CA ILE A 9 6.84 4.42 12.70
C ILE A 9 6.83 3.85 14.12
N PRO A 10 6.10 2.76 14.39
CA PRO A 10 6.01 2.24 15.74
C PRO A 10 7.36 1.67 16.19
N LYS A 11 7.84 2.09 17.36
CA LYS A 11 9.06 1.53 17.96
C LYS A 11 8.68 0.23 18.66
N ARG A 12 9.25 -0.91 18.23
CA ARG A 12 9.09 -2.17 18.95
C ARG A 12 9.63 -2.00 20.38
N LYS A 13 8.77 -2.17 21.39
CA LYS A 13 9.21 -2.26 22.77
C LYS A 13 10.14 -3.46 22.87
N LYS A 14 11.36 -3.28 23.39
CA LYS A 14 12.32 -4.38 23.57
C LYS A 14 11.60 -5.48 24.37
N SER A 15 11.34 -6.63 23.75
CA SER A 15 10.88 -7.79 24.49
C SER A 15 12.03 -8.16 25.42
N VAL A 16 11.81 -7.96 26.72
CA VAL A 16 12.71 -8.48 27.73
C VAL A 16 12.56 -9.99 27.65
N LYS A 17 13.46 -10.65 26.90
CA LYS A 17 13.71 -12.07 27.08
C LYS A 17 14.16 -12.21 28.54
N ILE A 18 13.22 -12.51 29.43
CA ILE A 18 13.53 -12.98 30.78
C ILE A 18 14.35 -14.24 30.54
N ALA A 19 15.66 -14.15 30.77
CA ALA A 19 16.54 -15.31 30.73
C ALA A 19 15.92 -16.36 31.65
N ALA A 20 15.42 -17.45 31.06
CA ALA A 20 14.98 -18.60 31.82
C ALA A 20 16.15 -18.99 32.73
N GLY A 21 15.91 -18.85 34.03
CA GLY A 21 16.92 -19.02 35.06
C GLY A 21 17.61 -20.38 34.96
N ALA A 22 18.89 -20.34 35.32
CA ALA A 22 19.79 -21.46 35.49
C ALA A 22 19.14 -22.71 36.12
N ARG A 23 19.28 -23.85 35.41
CA ARG A 23 19.53 -25.24 35.87
C ARG A 23 19.29 -26.15 34.64
N ALA A 24 20.09 -27.15 34.28
CA ALA A 24 21.22 -27.81 34.90
C ALA A 24 22.09 -28.43 33.80
N ALA A 25 23.37 -28.63 34.10
CA ALA A 25 24.33 -29.30 33.24
C ALA A 25 23.84 -30.70 32.80
N ALA A 26 23.85 -30.97 31.50
CA ALA A 26 23.80 -32.34 30.98
C ALA A 26 24.50 -32.42 29.60
N PHE A 27 25.66 -33.08 29.60
CA PHE A 27 26.27 -33.85 28.51
C PHE A 27 26.38 -33.23 27.10
N ARG A 28 27.56 -32.67 26.80
CA ARG A 28 28.09 -32.60 25.42
C ARG A 28 28.73 -33.93 25.04
N ARG A 29 28.37 -34.49 23.88
CA ARG A 29 29.13 -35.56 23.21
C ARG A 29 30.21 -34.93 22.32
N PRO A 30 31.43 -35.50 22.24
CA PRO A 30 32.47 -35.00 21.35
C PRO A 30 32.24 -35.54 19.93
N GLY A 31 32.20 -34.66 18.92
CA GLY A 31 32.29 -35.07 17.51
C GLY A 31 31.28 -34.48 16.52
N GLU A 32 30.58 -33.38 16.83
CA GLU A 32 29.67 -32.74 15.88
C GLU A 32 30.29 -31.42 15.36
N ASN A 33 30.68 -31.44 14.08
CA ASN A 33 31.19 -30.28 13.36
C ASN A 33 30.05 -29.31 13.06
N SER A 34 30.03 -28.16 13.73
CA SER A 34 29.21 -27.01 13.36
C SER A 34 29.98 -26.14 12.36
N THR A 35 29.48 -26.04 11.14
CA THR A 35 29.79 -24.97 10.19
C THR A 35 29.16 -23.67 10.68
N PRO A 36 29.90 -22.55 10.78
CA PRO A 36 29.32 -21.24 11.00
C PRO A 36 29.14 -20.53 9.65
N ASP A 37 27.91 -20.44 9.17
CA ASP A 37 27.48 -19.47 8.15
C ASP A 37 25.99 -19.22 8.41
N ASP A 38 25.73 -18.50 9.48
CA ASP A 38 24.52 -17.69 9.60
C ASP A 38 25.04 -16.25 9.80
N ASP A 39 24.93 -15.46 8.75
CA ASP A 39 25.00 -14.00 8.82
C ASP A 39 23.83 -13.54 9.71
N ASP A 40 24.07 -13.52 11.02
CA ASP A 40 23.30 -12.73 11.97
C ASP A 40 23.50 -11.25 11.60
N ASP A 41 22.70 -10.76 10.66
CA ASP A 41 22.50 -9.34 10.39
C ASP A 41 21.91 -8.70 11.66
N GLU A 42 22.81 -8.31 12.56
CA GLU A 42 22.55 -7.60 13.80
C GLU A 42 21.77 -6.31 13.49
N ALA A 43 20.49 -6.31 13.86
CA ALA A 43 19.59 -5.19 13.66
C ALA A 43 20.10 -3.96 14.42
N THR A 44 20.73 -3.04 13.70
CA THR A 44 21.12 -1.72 14.23
C THR A 44 19.84 -0.90 14.43
N LEU A 45 19.40 -0.78 15.68
CA LEU A 45 18.29 0.09 16.08
C LEU A 45 18.86 1.50 16.36
N GLU A 46 18.52 2.47 15.54
CA GLU A 46 18.86 3.88 15.80
C GLU A 46 18.01 4.46 16.94
N GLU A 47 18.70 5.04 17.91
CA GLU A 47 18.15 5.91 18.97
C GLU A 47 17.92 7.33 18.43
N GLY A 48 16.89 7.99 18.98
CA GLY A 48 16.78 9.45 18.94
C GLY A 48 15.67 9.97 18.04
N ASP A 49 14.48 10.13 18.62
CA ASP A 49 13.68 11.35 18.48
C ASP A 49 12.63 11.29 19.59
N ASN A 50 12.97 11.98 20.68
CA ASN A 50 12.17 12.08 21.89
C ASN A 50 11.49 13.45 21.87
N PHE A 51 10.39 13.57 21.13
CA PHE A 51 9.51 14.73 21.25
C PHE A 51 8.70 14.62 22.56
N PRO A 52 8.48 15.73 23.27
CA PRO A 52 7.87 15.72 24.60
C PRO A 52 6.40 15.26 24.53
N SER A 53 6.05 14.29 25.37
CA SER A 53 4.70 13.72 25.52
C SER A 53 3.67 14.79 25.91
N GLY A 54 2.93 15.30 24.93
CA GLY A 54 1.80 16.18 25.11
C GLY A 54 0.45 15.43 25.11
N PRO A 55 -0.66 16.08 25.51
CA PRO A 55 -1.99 15.49 25.41
C PRO A 55 -2.41 15.14 23.97
N ASP A 56 -1.77 15.74 22.97
CA ASP A 56 -1.96 15.44 21.53
C ASP A 56 -1.30 14.11 21.10
N ASP A 57 -0.45 13.52 21.93
CA ASP A 57 0.27 12.28 21.61
C ASP A 57 -0.55 11.01 21.92
N ILE A 58 -1.65 11.12 22.68
CA ILE A 58 -2.46 9.95 23.07
C ILE A 58 -2.97 9.19 21.84
N ALA A 59 -3.54 9.90 20.87
CA ALA A 59 -4.04 9.28 19.65
C ALA A 59 -2.90 8.60 18.86
N ILE A 60 -1.72 9.23 18.82
CA ILE A 60 -0.52 8.71 18.14
C ILE A 60 -0.04 7.43 18.82
N GLU A 61 0.09 7.44 20.14
CA GLU A 61 0.53 6.28 20.92
C GLU A 61 -0.44 5.11 20.78
N GLU A 62 -1.75 5.35 20.92
CA GLU A 62 -2.77 4.30 20.78
C GLU A 62 -2.84 3.71 19.36
N GLU A 63 -2.63 4.53 18.31
CA GLU A 63 -2.59 4.04 16.93
C GLU A 63 -1.29 3.28 16.64
N ALA A 64 -0.16 3.74 17.18
CA ALA A 64 1.12 3.06 17.05
C ALA A 64 1.12 1.70 17.75
N ASP A 65 0.59 1.61 18.98
CA ASP A 65 0.47 0.35 19.72
C ASP A 65 -0.44 -0.65 18.99
N ALA A 66 -1.60 -0.24 18.47
CA ALA A 66 -2.45 -1.14 17.70
C ALA A 66 -1.87 -1.55 16.33
N THR A 67 -1.05 -0.69 15.72
CA THR A 67 -0.30 -1.08 14.51
C THR A 67 0.74 -2.16 14.85
N LEU A 68 1.43 -2.04 15.99
CA LEU A 68 2.34 -3.09 16.47
C LEU A 68 1.61 -4.40 16.75
N GLU A 69 0.46 -4.33 17.43
CA GLU A 69 -0.36 -5.52 17.68
C GLU A 69 -0.76 -6.23 16.38
N ALA A 70 -1.20 -5.47 15.36
CA ALA A 70 -1.55 -6.02 14.06
C ALA A 70 -0.34 -6.58 13.29
N GLU A 71 0.85 -6.00 13.47
CA GLU A 71 2.10 -6.53 12.90
C GLU A 71 2.58 -7.81 13.62
N GLU A 72 2.36 -7.93 14.93
CA GLU A 72 2.71 -9.12 15.71
C GLU A 72 1.80 -10.33 15.40
N GLU A 73 0.57 -10.05 14.94
CA GLU A 73 -0.33 -11.07 14.39
C GLU A 73 0.18 -11.62 13.04
N ASP A 74 1.05 -10.92 12.31
CA ASP A 74 1.68 -11.41 11.08
C ASP A 74 2.89 -12.30 11.44
N HIS A 75 2.83 -13.57 11.05
CA HIS A 75 3.81 -14.58 11.43
C HIS A 75 5.15 -14.49 10.69
N ASP A 76 5.31 -13.56 9.74
CA ASP A 76 6.52 -13.40 8.93
C ASP A 76 7.36 -12.17 9.35
N GLU A 77 8.15 -12.36 10.41
CA GLU A 77 9.03 -11.31 10.93
C GLU A 77 10.07 -10.81 9.90
N GLY A 78 10.58 -11.72 9.05
CA GLY A 78 11.56 -11.38 8.01
C GLY A 78 10.98 -10.43 6.96
N LYS A 79 9.76 -10.69 6.49
CA LYS A 79 9.02 -9.83 5.57
C LYS A 79 8.72 -8.45 6.19
N LEU A 80 8.35 -8.40 7.47
CA LEU A 80 8.12 -7.13 8.17
C LEU A 80 9.38 -6.27 8.21
N VAL A 81 10.53 -6.85 8.59
CA VAL A 81 11.82 -6.14 8.62
C VAL A 81 12.21 -5.63 7.23
N HIS A 82 12.06 -6.47 6.21
CA HIS A 82 12.34 -6.08 4.82
C HIS A 82 11.46 -4.91 4.37
N ASN A 83 10.14 -4.99 4.62
CA ASN A 83 9.20 -3.94 4.25
C ASN A 83 9.52 -2.62 4.94
N LYS A 84 9.84 -2.64 6.23
CA LYS A 84 10.26 -1.44 6.98
C LYS A 84 11.52 -0.83 6.41
N ARG A 85 12.52 -1.65 6.06
CA ARG A 85 13.76 -1.18 5.42
C ARG A 85 13.47 -0.52 4.07
N VAL A 86 12.67 -1.16 3.22
CA VAL A 86 12.27 -0.60 1.93
C VAL A 86 11.55 0.75 2.11
N VAL A 87 10.64 0.84 3.08
CA VAL A 87 9.91 2.07 3.37
C VAL A 87 10.86 3.20 3.79
N LYS A 88 11.77 2.93 4.73
CA LYS A 88 12.77 3.91 5.19
C LYS A 88 13.61 4.43 4.03
N THR A 89 14.22 3.53 3.25
CA THR A 89 15.09 3.91 2.12
C THR A 89 14.35 4.72 1.05
N LEU A 90 13.11 4.34 0.71
CA LEU A 90 12.35 5.07 -0.31
C LEU A 90 11.88 6.44 0.20
N ARG A 91 11.52 6.55 1.48
CA ARG A 91 11.18 7.83 2.12
C ARG A 91 12.36 8.79 2.09
N GLU A 92 13.53 8.36 2.54
CA GLU A 92 14.75 9.18 2.53
C GLU A 92 15.13 9.63 1.13
N LYS A 93 15.10 8.71 0.15
CA LYS A 93 15.39 9.01 -1.24
C LYS A 93 14.40 10.01 -1.85
N ALA A 94 13.10 9.89 -1.51
CA ALA A 94 12.09 10.83 -1.99
C ALA A 94 12.30 12.24 -1.42
N ILE A 95 12.59 12.35 -0.12
CA ILE A 95 12.90 13.62 0.53
C ILE A 95 14.09 14.29 -0.16
N GLN A 96 15.17 13.54 -0.42
CA GLN A 96 16.34 14.07 -1.11
C GLN A 96 16.02 14.57 -2.53
N LEU A 97 15.34 13.76 -3.34
CA LEU A 97 15.00 14.12 -4.72
C LEU A 97 14.07 15.34 -4.81
N MET A 98 13.17 15.50 -3.85
CA MET A 98 12.26 16.65 -3.82
C MET A 98 12.95 17.91 -3.29
N ALA A 99 13.86 17.76 -2.33
CA ALA A 99 14.69 18.88 -1.86
C ALA A 99 15.55 19.46 -2.99
N GLU A 100 16.08 18.62 -3.89
CA GLU A 100 16.80 19.05 -5.11
C GLU A 100 15.91 19.87 -6.07
N LYS A 101 14.59 19.68 -6.01
CA LYS A 101 13.58 20.45 -6.77
C LYS A 101 13.06 21.67 -6.02
N GLY A 102 13.62 21.98 -4.84
CA GLY A 102 13.18 23.09 -3.99
C GLY A 102 11.93 22.82 -3.15
N ILE A 103 11.46 21.57 -3.10
CA ILE A 103 10.32 21.16 -2.27
C ILE A 103 10.87 20.51 -1.00
N VAL A 104 10.73 21.21 0.12
CA VAL A 104 11.25 20.78 1.43
C VAL A 104 10.10 20.55 2.38
N MET A 105 10.18 19.47 3.15
CA MET A 105 9.23 19.16 4.21
C MET A 105 9.46 20.08 5.40
N ASP A 106 8.44 20.84 5.76
CA ASP A 106 8.50 21.67 6.96
C ASP A 106 8.24 20.82 8.22
N PRO A 107 8.97 21.02 9.33
CA PRO A 107 8.76 20.22 10.54
C PRO A 107 7.35 20.34 11.14
N GLU A 108 6.69 21.49 10.99
CA GLU A 108 5.31 21.66 11.48
C GLU A 108 4.32 20.93 10.56
N GLU A 109 4.54 20.98 9.25
CA GLU A 109 3.79 20.19 8.27
C GLU A 109 3.92 18.68 8.53
N GLU A 110 5.13 18.19 8.84
CA GLU A 110 5.35 16.80 9.24
C GLU A 110 4.61 16.44 10.53
N ARG A 111 4.61 17.33 11.52
CA ARG A 111 3.87 17.15 12.78
C ARG A 111 2.36 17.04 12.53
N ILE A 112 1.82 17.90 11.66
CA ILE A 112 0.41 17.88 11.25
C ILE A 112 0.08 16.55 10.57
N ALA A 113 0.88 16.14 9.59
CA ALA A 113 0.67 14.92 8.82
C ALA A 113 0.67 13.66 9.70
N LEU A 114 1.61 13.54 10.63
CA LEU A 114 1.74 12.40 11.53
C LEU A 114 0.59 12.25 12.51
N GLN A 115 -0.27 13.28 12.66
CA GLN A 115 -1.42 13.27 13.55
C GLN A 115 -2.72 12.90 12.84
N ILE A 116 -2.80 12.98 11.50
CA ILE A 116 -4.05 12.78 10.74
C ILE A 116 -4.63 11.39 10.99
N PHE A 117 -3.93 10.33 10.57
CA PHE A 117 -4.49 8.98 10.70
C PHE A 117 -4.63 8.52 12.15
N PRO A 118 -3.71 8.82 13.09
CA PRO A 118 -3.95 8.48 14.48
C PRO A 118 -5.21 9.09 15.06
N ARG A 119 -5.55 10.33 14.71
CA ARG A 119 -6.79 10.98 15.14
C ARG A 119 -8.01 10.36 14.47
N VAL A 120 -7.97 10.21 13.14
CA VAL A 120 -9.06 9.64 12.33
C VAL A 120 -9.33 8.18 12.71
N CYS A 121 -8.33 7.31 12.58
CA CYS A 121 -8.46 5.88 12.84
C CYS A 121 -8.66 5.59 14.33
N GLY A 122 -8.02 6.36 15.21
CA GLY A 122 -8.19 6.27 16.65
C GLY A 122 -9.61 6.62 17.09
N LEU A 123 -10.21 7.68 16.55
CA LEU A 123 -11.60 8.02 16.84
C LEU A 123 -12.56 6.94 16.37
N GLY A 124 -12.38 6.46 15.13
CA GLY A 124 -13.17 5.36 14.59
C GLY A 124 -13.13 4.15 15.51
N ARG A 125 -11.95 3.76 15.98
CA ARG A 125 -11.76 2.66 16.94
C ARG A 125 -12.47 2.92 18.26
N LYS A 126 -12.28 4.08 18.90
CA LYS A 126 -12.93 4.43 20.17
C LYS A 126 -14.46 4.40 20.08
N VAL A 127 -15.02 4.93 19.00
CA VAL A 127 -16.47 4.91 18.76
C VAL A 127 -17.01 3.49 18.62
N HIS A 128 -16.21 2.54 18.09
CA HIS A 128 -16.60 1.13 18.00
C HIS A 128 -16.42 0.36 19.32
N ASP A 129 -15.29 0.56 19.99
CA ASP A 129 -14.88 -0.28 21.12
C ASP A 129 -15.54 0.15 22.45
N VAL A 130 -16.02 1.40 22.53
CA VAL A 130 -16.62 1.96 23.75
C VAL A 130 -18.13 2.14 23.57
N GLY A 131 -18.92 1.25 24.16
CA GLY A 131 -20.37 1.15 23.93
C GLY A 131 -21.16 2.46 24.12
N HIS A 132 -20.87 3.25 25.17
CA HIS A 132 -21.57 4.52 25.38
C HIS A 132 -21.22 5.59 24.32
N LEU A 133 -20.01 5.54 23.73
CA LEU A 133 -19.64 6.39 22.60
C LEU A 133 -20.34 5.92 21.32
N THR A 134 -20.45 4.61 21.12
CA THR A 134 -21.19 4.03 19.99
C THR A 134 -22.66 4.47 20.00
N GLU A 135 -23.33 4.36 21.15
CA GLU A 135 -24.73 4.78 21.31
C GLU A 135 -24.87 6.29 21.12
N ARG A 136 -23.99 7.09 21.73
CA ARG A 136 -24.00 8.55 21.59
C ARG A 136 -23.85 8.96 20.13
N PHE A 137 -22.90 8.37 19.41
CA PHE A 137 -22.67 8.65 17.99
C PHE A 137 -23.91 8.28 17.15
N LYS A 138 -24.51 7.10 17.37
CA LYS A 138 -25.73 6.68 16.66
C LYS A 138 -26.91 7.61 16.89
N ASN A 139 -27.07 8.13 18.11
CA ASN A 139 -28.11 9.10 18.43
C ASN A 139 -27.86 10.40 17.66
N MET A 140 -26.63 10.92 17.68
CA MET A 140 -26.28 12.13 16.90
C MET A 140 -26.52 11.94 15.40
N VAL A 141 -26.18 10.78 14.83
CA VAL A 141 -26.46 10.45 13.43
C VAL A 141 -27.96 10.37 13.14
N SER A 142 -28.77 9.93 14.08
CA SER A 142 -30.22 9.82 13.90
C SER A 142 -30.93 11.17 14.02
N ASP A 143 -30.36 12.07 14.83
CA ASP A 143 -30.88 13.41 15.09
C ASP A 143 -30.45 14.42 14.01
N ASP A 144 -29.39 14.12 13.24
CA ASP A 144 -28.86 14.99 12.19
C ASP A 144 -29.61 14.79 10.85
N PRO A 145 -30.38 15.77 10.38
CA PRO A 145 -31.14 15.66 9.13
C PRO A 145 -30.27 15.75 7.87
N GLU A 146 -29.01 16.22 7.97
CA GLU A 146 -28.10 16.39 6.84
C GLU A 146 -27.41 15.07 6.46
N VAL A 147 -27.36 14.10 7.38
CA VAL A 147 -26.73 12.80 7.14
C VAL A 147 -27.65 11.90 6.32
N ALA A 148 -27.65 12.12 5.00
CA ALA A 148 -28.31 11.25 4.04
C ALA A 148 -27.39 10.08 3.64
N GLY A 149 -27.84 8.84 3.83
CA GLY A 149 -27.09 7.65 3.40
C GLY A 149 -27.41 6.38 4.18
N THR A 150 -26.71 5.28 3.86
CA THR A 150 -26.77 4.00 4.59
C THR A 150 -25.68 3.86 5.64
N GLN A 151 -24.65 4.72 5.59
CA GLN A 151 -23.58 4.73 6.57
C GLN A 151 -24.08 5.28 7.91
N ARG A 152 -23.82 4.54 8.99
CA ARG A 152 -24.33 4.84 10.35
C ARG A 152 -23.26 4.91 11.43
N THR A 153 -21.99 4.70 11.06
CA THR A 153 -20.86 4.66 11.99
C THR A 153 -19.57 5.01 11.27
N LEU A 154 -18.58 5.53 12.00
CA LEU A 154 -17.22 5.68 11.50
C LEU A 154 -16.65 4.33 11.06
N THR A 155 -15.77 4.32 10.06
CA THR A 155 -15.08 3.10 9.64
C THR A 155 -14.00 2.74 10.66
N ARG A 156 -13.94 1.46 11.04
CA ARG A 156 -12.82 0.93 11.83
C ARG A 156 -11.66 0.60 10.90
N ARG A 157 -10.48 1.13 11.20
CA ARG A 157 -9.24 0.80 10.48
C ARG A 157 -8.91 -0.68 10.62
N VAL A 158 -8.41 -1.29 9.56
CA VAL A 158 -7.88 -2.65 9.56
C VAL A 158 -6.52 -2.61 8.91
N ALA A 159 -5.45 -2.64 9.70
CA ALA A 159 -4.07 -2.40 9.24
C ALA A 159 -3.64 -3.33 8.08
N THR A 160 -4.19 -4.55 8.02
CA THR A 160 -3.91 -5.53 6.96
C THR A 160 -4.72 -5.32 5.68
N ARG A 161 -5.74 -4.45 5.68
CA ARG A 161 -6.58 -4.14 4.51
C ARG A 161 -6.16 -2.83 3.86
N TRP A 162 -5.68 -2.92 2.62
CA TRP A 162 -5.06 -1.82 1.88
C TRP A 162 -5.95 -0.56 1.72
N ASN A 163 -7.26 -0.72 1.53
CA ASN A 163 -8.20 0.42 1.40
C ASN A 163 -8.84 0.85 2.72
N SER A 164 -8.40 0.33 3.87
CA SER A 164 -9.05 0.69 5.14
C SER A 164 -8.80 2.14 5.53
N ASP A 165 -7.62 2.68 5.23
CA ASP A 165 -7.23 4.04 5.56
C ASP A 165 -8.06 5.08 4.78
N LEU A 166 -8.25 4.88 3.46
CA LEU A 166 -9.15 5.69 2.64
C LEU A 166 -10.59 5.68 3.19
N LYS A 167 -11.13 4.50 3.50
CA LYS A 167 -12.47 4.37 4.08
C LYS A 167 -12.61 5.02 5.46
N CYS A 168 -11.52 5.16 6.21
CA CYS A 168 -11.53 5.91 7.48
C CYS A 168 -11.68 7.41 7.23
N LEU A 169 -10.97 7.95 6.23
CA LEU A 169 -11.09 9.35 5.81
C LEU A 169 -12.46 9.67 5.22
N ASP A 170 -12.95 8.86 4.26
CA ASP A 170 -14.29 9.03 3.68
C ASP A 170 -15.37 9.09 4.77
N ALA A 171 -15.27 8.20 5.78
CA ALA A 171 -16.19 8.22 6.90
C ALA A 171 -16.04 9.45 7.79
N HIS A 172 -14.82 9.96 7.99
CA HIS A 172 -14.59 11.18 8.76
C HIS A 172 -15.17 12.41 8.05
N PHE A 173 -14.99 12.53 6.73
CA PHE A 173 -15.59 13.62 5.96
C PHE A 173 -17.11 13.52 5.95
N PHE A 174 -17.66 12.33 5.72
CA PHE A 174 -19.11 12.12 5.70
C PHE A 174 -19.77 12.52 7.03
N PHE A 175 -19.08 12.32 8.16
CA PHE A 175 -19.58 12.67 9.48
C PHE A 175 -18.93 13.91 10.09
N ARG A 176 -18.35 14.82 9.30
CA ARG A 176 -17.56 15.96 9.81
C ARG A 176 -18.26 16.73 10.93
N ASN A 177 -19.49 17.17 10.69
CA ASN A 177 -20.29 17.91 11.68
C ASN A 177 -20.48 17.13 12.99
N ILE A 178 -20.70 15.82 12.89
CA ILE A 178 -20.92 14.93 14.05
C ILE A 178 -19.60 14.67 14.78
N VAL A 179 -18.50 14.46 14.05
CA VAL A 179 -17.16 14.27 14.61
C VAL A 179 -16.71 15.50 15.39
N GLU A 180 -16.89 16.70 14.82
CA GLU A 180 -16.56 17.97 15.47
C GLU A 180 -17.39 18.16 16.75
N GLN A 181 -18.70 17.90 16.69
CA GLN A 181 -19.56 17.96 17.87
C GLN A 181 -19.18 16.92 18.94
N LEU A 182 -18.92 15.67 18.55
CA LEU A 182 -18.61 14.59 19.48
C LEU A 182 -17.29 14.86 20.22
N THR A 183 -16.26 15.29 19.47
CA THR A 183 -14.93 15.56 20.03
C THR A 183 -14.88 16.83 20.88
N ALA A 184 -15.80 17.78 20.66
CA ALA A 184 -15.97 18.98 21.49
C ALA A 184 -16.58 18.71 22.87
N ILE A 185 -17.22 17.56 23.10
CA ILE A 185 -17.82 17.24 24.40
C ILE A 185 -16.72 16.85 25.41
N GLU A 186 -16.42 17.76 26.34
CA GLU A 186 -15.35 17.58 27.33
C GLU A 186 -15.50 16.30 28.18
N SER A 187 -16.74 15.94 28.54
CA SER A 187 -17.00 14.76 29.38
C SER A 187 -16.64 13.43 28.70
N LEU A 188 -16.54 13.40 27.37
CA LEU A 188 -16.17 12.21 26.61
C LEU A 188 -14.65 12.03 26.48
N LYS A 189 -13.85 13.04 26.83
CA LYS A 189 -12.38 13.02 26.76
C LYS A 189 -11.84 12.68 25.36
N LEU A 190 -12.54 13.09 24.30
CA LEU A 190 -12.19 12.82 22.91
C LEU A 190 -11.41 13.94 22.20
N ARG A 191 -11.02 14.99 22.94
CA ARG A 191 -10.33 16.16 22.39
C ARG A 191 -9.03 15.82 21.64
N ALA A 192 -8.32 14.78 22.07
CA ALA A 192 -7.08 14.32 21.43
C ALA A 192 -7.29 13.82 19.98
N TYR A 193 -8.52 13.48 19.58
CA TYR A 193 -8.86 13.01 18.23
C TYR A 193 -9.47 14.11 17.34
N GLN A 194 -9.61 15.33 17.86
CA GLN A 194 -10.15 16.45 17.10
C GLN A 194 -9.12 16.90 16.06
N LEU A 195 -9.52 17.01 14.79
CA LEU A 195 -8.67 17.58 13.74
C LEU A 195 -8.69 19.12 13.78
N SER A 196 -7.54 19.74 13.55
CA SER A 196 -7.45 21.19 13.27
C SER A 196 -7.86 21.49 11.83
N ASP A 197 -8.08 22.77 11.51
CA ASP A 197 -8.40 23.20 10.14
C ASP A 197 -7.31 22.80 9.13
N ASP A 198 -6.04 22.94 9.50
CA ASP A 198 -4.91 22.52 8.65
C ASP A 198 -4.88 21.00 8.46
N GLN A 199 -5.26 20.23 9.49
CA GLN A 199 -5.37 18.77 9.38
C GLN A 199 -6.54 18.36 8.49
N TRP A 200 -7.67 19.06 8.56
CA TRP A 200 -8.79 18.83 7.64
C TRP A 200 -8.36 19.08 6.19
N LYS A 201 -7.74 20.23 5.91
CA LYS A 201 -7.24 20.56 4.57
C LYS A 201 -6.24 19.51 4.06
N MET A 202 -5.23 19.18 4.85
CA MET A 202 -4.26 18.15 4.45
C MET A 202 -4.89 16.76 4.32
N SER A 203 -5.93 16.44 5.08
CA SER A 203 -6.65 15.18 4.92
C SER A 203 -7.37 15.12 3.58
N GLU A 204 -7.90 16.23 3.07
CA GLU A 204 -8.50 16.33 1.74
C GLU A 204 -7.46 16.04 0.66
N ASP A 205 -6.28 16.68 0.70
CA ASP A 205 -5.14 16.39 -0.18
C ASP A 205 -4.78 14.89 -0.17
N VAL A 206 -4.67 14.30 1.02
CA VAL A 206 -4.34 12.88 1.22
C VAL A 206 -5.42 11.99 0.61
N ASN A 207 -6.69 12.33 0.79
CA ASN A 207 -7.81 11.55 0.29
C ASN A 207 -7.83 11.50 -1.24
N GLU A 208 -7.62 12.65 -1.88
CA GLU A 208 -7.56 12.75 -3.33
C GLU A 208 -6.46 11.86 -3.93
N VAL A 209 -5.28 11.85 -3.31
CA VAL A 209 -4.20 10.95 -3.75
C VAL A 209 -4.52 9.49 -3.46
N LEU A 210 -5.17 9.18 -2.34
CA LEU A 210 -5.56 7.80 -2.01
C LEU A 210 -6.59 7.21 -2.97
N LEU A 211 -7.43 8.03 -3.59
CA LEU A 211 -8.37 7.59 -4.62
C LEU A 211 -7.67 6.97 -5.84
N LEU A 212 -6.43 7.38 -6.15
CA LEU A 212 -5.62 6.77 -7.22
C LEU A 212 -5.36 5.27 -6.99
N PHE A 213 -5.41 4.82 -5.73
CA PHE A 213 -5.18 3.43 -5.37
C PHE A 213 -6.47 2.64 -5.13
N ASP A 214 -7.64 3.30 -5.04
CA ASP A 214 -8.88 2.62 -4.65
C ASP A 214 -9.31 1.60 -5.69
N GLU A 215 -9.44 2.04 -6.95
CA GLU A 215 -9.90 1.19 -8.05
C GLU A 215 -8.94 0.03 -8.34
N PRO A 216 -7.61 0.24 -8.49
CA PRO A 216 -6.66 -0.86 -8.59
C PRO A 216 -6.81 -1.86 -7.44
N THR A 217 -6.88 -1.37 -6.20
CA THR A 217 -6.98 -2.24 -5.03
C THR A 217 -8.31 -3.01 -5.02
N ARG A 218 -9.41 -2.40 -5.43
CA ARG A 218 -10.72 -3.05 -5.54
C ARG A 218 -10.69 -4.19 -6.55
N ILE A 219 -10.07 -3.96 -7.71
CA ILE A 219 -9.89 -4.97 -8.76
C ILE A 219 -9.06 -6.14 -8.21
N PHE A 220 -7.89 -5.87 -7.62
CA PHE A 220 -6.99 -6.92 -7.13
C PHE A 220 -7.44 -7.59 -5.83
N SER A 221 -8.40 -7.01 -5.10
CA SER A 221 -8.98 -7.60 -3.89
C SER A 221 -10.15 -8.55 -4.17
N THR A 222 -10.67 -8.59 -5.39
CA THR A 222 -11.82 -9.45 -5.73
C THR A 222 -11.34 -10.81 -6.21
N ALA A 223 -11.65 -11.90 -5.51
CA ALA A 223 -11.08 -13.22 -5.78
C ALA A 223 -11.34 -13.79 -7.20
N GLU A 224 -12.40 -13.33 -7.87
CA GLU A 224 -12.88 -13.92 -9.13
C GLU A 224 -12.48 -13.12 -10.39
N THR A 225 -11.79 -11.98 -10.25
CA THR A 225 -11.75 -10.95 -11.32
C THR A 225 -10.38 -10.46 -11.79
N PRO A 226 -9.28 -10.40 -11.01
CA PRO A 226 -8.07 -9.73 -11.48
C PRO A 226 -7.40 -10.58 -12.55
N LEU A 227 -7.50 -10.12 -13.79
CA LEU A 227 -6.75 -10.70 -14.88
C LEU A 227 -5.33 -10.17 -14.79
N ILE A 228 -4.35 -11.06 -14.95
CA ILE A 228 -2.91 -10.71 -14.99
C ILE A 228 -2.64 -9.57 -16.01
N VAL A 229 -3.48 -9.45 -17.04
CA VAL A 229 -3.40 -8.41 -18.07
C VAL A 229 -3.58 -6.99 -17.51
N ASP A 230 -4.25 -6.83 -16.37
CA ASP A 230 -4.59 -5.52 -15.77
C ASP A 230 -3.51 -4.97 -14.83
N VAL A 231 -2.54 -5.79 -14.44
CA VAL A 231 -1.50 -5.39 -13.49
C VAL A 231 -0.62 -4.25 -14.01
N ILE A 232 -0.07 -4.38 -15.23
CA ILE A 232 0.77 -3.31 -15.79
C ILE A 232 -0.04 -2.03 -16.06
N PRO A 233 -1.23 -2.08 -16.70
CA PRO A 233 -2.07 -0.88 -16.87
C PRO A 233 -2.37 -0.17 -15.56
N ALA A 234 -2.80 -0.90 -14.53
CA ALA A 234 -3.12 -0.30 -13.23
C ALA A 234 -1.90 0.34 -12.56
N LEU A 235 -0.71 -0.25 -12.71
CA LEU A 235 0.54 0.34 -12.23
C LEU A 235 0.93 1.59 -13.01
N GLU A 236 0.77 1.59 -14.34
CA GLU A 236 1.06 2.76 -15.18
C GLU A 236 0.09 3.91 -14.89
N GLU A 237 -1.22 3.64 -14.75
CA GLU A 237 -2.24 4.63 -14.40
C GLU A 237 -1.99 5.24 -13.01
N ALA A 238 -1.73 4.41 -11.99
CA ALA A 238 -1.41 4.89 -10.65
C ALA A 238 -0.13 5.76 -10.66
N ARG A 239 0.87 5.37 -11.47
CA ARG A 239 2.11 6.15 -11.61
C ARG A 239 1.87 7.51 -12.25
N GLU A 240 1.07 7.57 -13.32
CA GLU A 240 0.73 8.81 -14.00
C GLU A 240 -0.06 9.75 -13.08
N GLY A 241 -1.05 9.22 -12.36
CA GLY A 241 -1.80 9.99 -11.36
C GLY A 241 -0.90 10.55 -10.26
N LEU A 242 0.05 9.76 -9.74
CA LEU A 242 1.00 10.23 -8.73
C LEU A 242 1.96 11.29 -9.26
N ILE A 243 2.35 11.21 -10.55
CA ILE A 243 3.17 12.25 -11.19
C ILE A 243 2.36 13.54 -11.30
N ALA A 244 1.10 13.46 -11.74
CA ALA A 244 0.21 14.60 -11.82
C ALA A 244 0.03 15.26 -10.46
N ALA A 245 -0.27 14.49 -9.40
CA ALA A 245 -0.40 15.01 -8.04
C ALA A 245 0.93 15.60 -7.50
N ARG A 246 2.07 14.96 -7.77
CA ARG A 246 3.38 15.51 -7.35
C ARG A 246 3.69 16.84 -8.03
N ASP A 247 3.37 16.95 -9.32
CA ASP A 247 3.72 18.12 -10.14
C ASP A 247 2.58 19.16 -10.21
N ASP A 248 1.52 18.98 -9.42
CA ASP A 248 0.41 19.93 -9.35
C ASP A 248 0.86 21.24 -8.69
N GLU A 249 0.86 22.32 -9.48
CA GLU A 249 1.14 23.68 -9.03
C GLU A 249 -0.15 24.53 -8.91
N GLU A 250 -1.30 24.01 -9.36
CA GLU A 250 -2.57 24.74 -9.42
C GLU A 250 -3.36 24.60 -8.11
N HIS A 251 -3.34 23.42 -7.49
CA HIS A 251 -4.15 23.11 -6.29
C HIS A 251 -3.39 23.27 -4.97
N ASP A 252 -2.13 23.75 -5.00
CA ASP A 252 -1.31 24.03 -3.81
C ASP A 252 -1.27 22.87 -2.79
N LEU A 253 -1.03 21.65 -3.31
CA LEU A 253 -0.86 20.46 -2.48
C LEU A 253 0.29 20.63 -1.50
N SER A 254 0.07 20.21 -0.26
CA SER A 254 1.09 20.20 0.79
C SER A 254 2.39 19.50 0.32
N ASN A 255 3.55 20.08 0.66
CA ASN A 255 4.86 19.57 0.27
C ASN A 255 5.05 18.13 0.74
N ILE A 256 4.56 17.79 1.94
CA ILE A 256 4.63 16.41 2.44
C ILE A 256 3.85 15.42 1.57
N VAL A 257 2.68 15.80 1.04
CA VAL A 257 1.90 14.98 0.11
C VAL A 257 2.65 14.80 -1.20
N ARG A 258 3.26 15.87 -1.73
CA ARG A 258 4.10 15.79 -2.95
C ARG A 258 5.31 14.88 -2.76
N ILE A 259 5.96 14.93 -1.59
CA ILE A 259 7.08 14.04 -1.24
C ILE A 259 6.59 12.59 -1.09
N ALA A 260 5.43 12.37 -0.47
CA ALA A 260 4.83 11.05 -0.35
C ALA A 260 4.46 10.45 -1.72
N CYS A 261 3.98 11.28 -2.67
CA CYS A 261 3.77 10.90 -4.06
C CYS A 261 5.09 10.46 -4.71
N GLN A 262 6.16 11.23 -4.54
CA GLN A 262 7.49 10.87 -5.06
C GLN A 262 7.99 9.53 -4.50
N ALA A 263 7.82 9.27 -3.20
CA ALA A 263 8.18 7.97 -2.61
C ALA A 263 7.38 6.81 -3.21
N SER A 264 6.12 7.06 -3.54
CA SER A 264 5.22 6.07 -4.17
C SER A 264 5.62 5.80 -5.62
N ILE A 265 5.99 6.82 -6.38
CA ILE A 265 6.54 6.68 -7.74
C ILE A 265 7.81 5.82 -7.71
N LEU A 266 8.73 6.06 -6.78
CA LEU A 266 9.94 5.24 -6.65
C LEU A 266 9.63 3.77 -6.37
N LEU A 267 8.59 3.48 -5.57
CA LEU A 267 8.15 2.12 -5.32
C LEU A 267 7.55 1.49 -6.59
N ILE A 268 6.69 2.22 -7.31
CA ILE A 268 6.11 1.73 -8.56
C ILE A 268 7.19 1.50 -9.61
N ASP A 269 8.19 2.37 -9.73
CA ASP A 269 9.32 2.20 -10.66
C ASP A 269 10.12 0.92 -10.34
N LYS A 270 10.33 0.65 -9.04
CA LYS A 270 10.93 -0.61 -8.59
C LYS A 270 10.08 -1.81 -9.05
N TYR A 271 8.77 -1.80 -8.83
CA TYR A 271 7.87 -2.89 -9.28
C TYR A 271 7.73 -3.00 -10.79
N SER A 272 7.75 -1.88 -11.51
CA SER A 272 7.67 -1.82 -12.97
C SER A 272 8.88 -2.48 -13.63
N THR A 273 10.04 -2.45 -12.96
CA THR A 273 11.22 -3.18 -13.43
C THR A 273 10.98 -4.69 -13.38
N PHE A 274 10.44 -5.19 -12.26
CA PHE A 274 10.12 -6.61 -12.10
C PHE A 274 9.06 -7.08 -13.09
N THR A 275 7.98 -6.32 -13.29
CA THR A 275 6.87 -6.72 -14.18
C THR A 275 7.21 -6.63 -15.67
N ASN A 276 8.15 -5.78 -16.08
CA ASN A 276 8.55 -5.62 -17.48
C ASN A 276 9.78 -6.45 -17.89
N PHE A 277 10.71 -6.72 -16.97
CA PHE A 277 12.00 -7.36 -17.30
C PHE A 277 12.19 -8.73 -16.67
N ASP A 278 11.79 -8.91 -15.41
CA ASP A 278 12.10 -10.15 -14.67
C ASP A 278 10.98 -11.19 -14.79
N CYS A 279 9.72 -10.75 -14.94
CA CYS A 279 8.57 -11.63 -15.04
C CYS A 279 7.79 -11.39 -16.33
N ASP A 280 8.06 -12.21 -17.34
CA ASP A 280 7.47 -12.05 -18.68
C ASP A 280 5.95 -12.29 -18.71
N ILE A 281 5.37 -12.89 -17.67
CA ILE A 281 3.96 -13.33 -17.67
C ILE A 281 3.00 -12.17 -17.89
N TYR A 282 3.27 -11.00 -17.30
CA TYR A 282 2.40 -9.83 -17.40
C TYR A 282 2.38 -9.29 -18.83
N VAL A 283 3.56 -9.11 -19.42
CA VAL A 283 3.73 -8.62 -20.79
C VAL A 283 3.14 -9.60 -21.80
N ILE A 284 3.38 -10.91 -21.62
CA ILE A 284 2.82 -11.96 -22.48
C ILE A 284 1.29 -11.98 -22.39
N ALA A 285 0.74 -11.90 -21.18
CA ALA A 285 -0.71 -11.89 -20.99
C ALA A 285 -1.37 -10.72 -21.75
N ILE A 286 -0.80 -9.51 -21.67
CA ILE A 286 -1.30 -8.35 -22.42
C ILE A 286 -1.18 -8.57 -23.93
N ALA A 287 -0.05 -9.10 -24.40
CA ALA A 287 0.16 -9.42 -25.80
C ALA A 287 -0.83 -10.47 -26.34
N MET A 288 -1.24 -11.43 -25.51
CA MET A 288 -2.20 -12.48 -25.86
C MET A 288 -3.67 -12.04 -25.67
N CYS A 289 -3.92 -10.95 -24.95
CA CYS A 289 -5.28 -10.42 -24.75
C CYS A 289 -5.86 -9.91 -26.08
N PRO A 290 -7.00 -10.46 -26.55
CA PRO A 290 -7.57 -10.10 -27.86
C PRO A 290 -7.85 -8.61 -28.03
N ASP A 291 -8.25 -7.92 -26.96
CA ASP A 291 -8.64 -6.52 -26.97
C ASP A 291 -7.44 -5.55 -26.90
N ARG A 292 -6.29 -6.01 -26.38
CA ARG A 292 -5.09 -5.19 -26.16
C ARG A 292 -3.99 -5.46 -27.18
N LYS A 293 -3.51 -6.71 -27.21
CA LYS A 293 -2.41 -7.19 -28.07
C LYS A 293 -1.21 -6.23 -28.07
N MET A 294 -0.52 -6.14 -29.21
CA MET A 294 0.59 -5.20 -29.43
C MET A 294 0.13 -3.74 -29.55
N LYS A 295 -1.15 -3.52 -29.87
CA LYS A 295 -1.72 -2.18 -29.99
C LYS A 295 -1.66 -1.44 -28.66
N TRP A 296 -2.00 -2.09 -27.56
CA TRP A 296 -1.94 -1.49 -26.22
C TRP A 296 -0.56 -0.90 -25.91
N PHE A 297 0.53 -1.65 -26.15
CA PHE A 297 1.88 -1.15 -25.93
C PHE A 297 2.22 0.08 -26.80
N LYS A 298 1.75 0.08 -28.05
CA LYS A 298 1.94 1.23 -28.96
C LYS A 298 1.22 2.47 -28.44
N ASP A 299 -0.01 2.30 -28.00
CA ASP A 299 -0.86 3.38 -27.51
C ASP A 299 -0.34 3.93 -26.16
N HIS A 300 0.38 3.11 -25.38
CA HIS A 300 1.02 3.48 -24.09
C HIS A 300 2.52 3.80 -24.25
N GLY A 301 2.87 4.46 -25.35
CA GLY A 301 4.19 5.10 -25.51
C GLY A 301 5.38 4.16 -25.72
N ARG A 302 5.19 2.84 -25.87
CA ARG A 302 6.31 1.93 -26.16
C ARG A 302 6.84 2.17 -27.57
N SER A 303 8.16 2.32 -27.66
CA SER A 303 8.86 2.49 -28.94
C SER A 303 8.74 1.25 -29.82
N ARG A 304 8.94 1.43 -31.13
CA ARG A 304 8.93 0.31 -32.09
C ARG A 304 9.94 -0.78 -31.73
N ALA A 305 11.12 -0.39 -31.23
CA ALA A 305 12.14 -1.34 -30.78
C ALA A 305 11.68 -2.16 -29.57
N GLN A 306 11.02 -1.54 -28.59
CA GLN A 306 10.46 -2.22 -27.42
C GLN A 306 9.34 -3.18 -27.81
N ILE A 307 8.41 -2.77 -28.68
CA ILE A 307 7.34 -3.64 -29.17
C ILE A 307 7.90 -4.86 -29.89
N THR A 308 8.89 -4.69 -30.76
CA THR A 308 9.58 -5.81 -31.43
C THR A 308 10.27 -6.73 -30.43
N ALA A 309 10.85 -6.19 -29.35
CA ALA A 309 11.47 -7.01 -28.31
C ALA A 309 10.43 -7.84 -27.53
N ILE A 310 9.26 -7.26 -27.24
CA ILE A 310 8.12 -7.94 -26.62
C ILE A 310 7.64 -9.08 -27.53
N GLU A 311 7.42 -8.79 -28.82
CA GLU A 311 6.99 -9.78 -29.80
C GLU A 311 7.94 -10.98 -29.87
N LYS A 312 9.25 -10.71 -30.00
CA LYS A 312 10.29 -11.76 -29.98
C LYS A 312 10.25 -12.60 -28.71
N ARG A 313 10.01 -11.96 -27.56
CA ARG A 313 9.95 -12.64 -26.27
C ARG A 313 8.75 -13.58 -26.18
N VAL A 314 7.57 -13.13 -26.63
CA VAL A 314 6.35 -13.94 -26.69
C VAL A 314 6.58 -15.17 -27.58
N ILE A 315 7.10 -14.96 -28.80
CA ILE A 315 7.40 -16.04 -29.76
C ILE A 315 8.42 -17.03 -29.18
N ALA A 316 9.49 -16.54 -28.54
CA ALA A 316 10.50 -17.40 -27.94
C ALA A 316 9.93 -18.29 -26.82
N LYS A 317 9.03 -17.76 -25.99
CA LYS A 317 8.35 -18.54 -24.95
C LYS A 317 7.40 -19.57 -25.54
N TRP A 318 6.61 -19.19 -26.55
CA TRP A 318 5.77 -20.12 -27.29
C TRP A 318 6.60 -21.28 -27.85
N ASN A 319 7.67 -20.97 -28.59
CA ASN A 319 8.53 -21.99 -29.19
C ASN A 319 9.19 -22.90 -28.16
N LYS A 320 9.55 -22.36 -26.99
CA LYS A 320 10.20 -23.14 -25.94
C LYS A 320 9.25 -24.12 -25.24
N PHE A 321 7.99 -23.74 -25.03
CA PHE A 321 7.08 -24.47 -24.14
C PHE A 321 5.88 -25.10 -24.84
N TYR A 322 5.50 -24.62 -26.03
CA TYR A 322 4.24 -24.99 -26.70
C TYR A 322 4.42 -25.45 -28.15
N ALA A 323 5.46 -25.02 -28.85
CA ALA A 323 5.76 -25.60 -30.16
C ALA A 323 6.20 -27.05 -29.96
N THR A 324 5.28 -27.99 -30.18
CA THR A 324 5.60 -29.42 -30.31
C THR A 324 6.63 -29.60 -31.42
N ASP A 325 7.62 -30.44 -31.15
CA ASP A 325 8.51 -30.97 -32.18
C ASP A 325 7.62 -31.61 -33.28
N GLU A 326 7.75 -31.16 -34.52
CA GLU A 326 6.97 -31.69 -35.66
C GLU A 326 7.17 -33.21 -35.84
N SER A 327 8.17 -33.79 -35.16
CA SER A 327 8.46 -35.22 -35.11
C SER A 327 7.44 -36.08 -34.32
N LEU A 328 6.56 -35.48 -33.50
CA LEU A 328 5.55 -36.19 -32.68
C LEU A 328 4.12 -36.12 -33.22
N ARG A 329 3.90 -35.54 -34.41
CA ARG A 329 2.62 -35.68 -35.13
C ARG A 329 2.48 -37.10 -35.66
N VAL A 330 2.05 -38.01 -34.79
CA VAL A 330 1.37 -39.24 -35.23
C VAL A 330 0.02 -38.78 -35.77
N ASP A 331 -0.32 -39.24 -36.97
CA ASP A 331 -1.56 -38.94 -37.70
C ASP A 331 -2.83 -39.36 -36.92
N GLU A 332 -3.19 -38.62 -35.87
CA GLU A 332 -4.53 -38.64 -35.29
C GLU A 332 -5.34 -37.47 -35.85
N GLU A 333 -6.51 -37.79 -36.41
CA GLU A 333 -7.43 -36.81 -36.96
C GLU A 333 -7.71 -35.66 -35.98
N PRO A 334 -7.75 -34.40 -36.46
CA PRO A 334 -7.83 -33.25 -35.59
C PRO A 334 -9.18 -33.23 -34.83
N SER A 335 -9.12 -33.35 -33.51
CA SER A 335 -10.26 -33.03 -32.66
C SER A 335 -10.56 -31.52 -32.74
N SER A 336 -11.85 -31.16 -32.73
CA SER A 336 -12.37 -29.80 -32.98
C SER A 336 -11.78 -28.65 -32.13
N LEU A 337 -11.05 -28.96 -31.06
CA LEU A 337 -10.37 -27.97 -30.21
C LEU A 337 -9.08 -27.41 -30.84
N ASP A 338 -8.34 -28.21 -31.61
CA ASP A 338 -7.07 -27.80 -32.21
C ASP A 338 -7.27 -26.81 -33.37
N GLN A 339 -8.39 -26.92 -34.08
CA GLN A 339 -8.76 -25.95 -35.12
C GLN A 339 -9.06 -24.57 -34.54
N THR A 340 -9.54 -24.48 -33.29
CA THR A 340 -9.91 -23.19 -32.67
C THR A 340 -8.68 -22.36 -32.30
N VAL A 341 -7.59 -23.01 -31.87
CA VAL A 341 -6.33 -22.33 -31.53
C VAL A 341 -5.60 -21.85 -32.79
N CYS A 342 -5.60 -22.65 -33.87
CA CYS A 342 -5.07 -22.22 -35.16
C CYS A 342 -5.90 -21.09 -35.81
N PHE A 343 -7.22 -21.06 -35.61
CA PHE A 343 -8.09 -20.00 -36.16
C PHE A 343 -7.86 -18.64 -35.49
N LEU A 344 -7.61 -18.62 -34.17
CA LEU A 344 -7.36 -17.38 -33.44
C LEU A 344 -6.03 -16.70 -33.83
N PHE A 345 -5.02 -17.48 -34.26
CA PHE A 345 -3.75 -16.93 -34.75
C PHE A 345 -3.81 -16.46 -36.21
N ASN A 346 -4.64 -17.07 -37.07
CA ASN A 346 -4.77 -16.68 -38.48
C ASN A 346 -5.58 -15.38 -38.71
N ILE A 347 -6.25 -14.85 -37.69
CA ILE A 347 -6.85 -13.50 -37.74
C ILE A 347 -5.79 -12.40 -37.47
N ALA A 348 -4.55 -12.76 -37.11
CA ALA A 348 -3.47 -11.81 -36.80
C ALA A 348 -2.66 -11.32 -38.02
N HIS A 349 -3.20 -11.39 -39.24
CA HIS A 349 -2.57 -10.85 -40.46
C HIS A 349 -3.43 -9.82 -41.23
N ILE A 350 -4.32 -9.10 -40.53
CA ILE A 350 -4.97 -7.87 -41.04
C ILE A 350 -4.82 -6.75 -40.01
#